data_AF-D4CXD3-F1
#
_entry.id   AF-D4CXD3-F1
#
_cell.length_a   1.000
_cell.length_b   1.000
_cell.length_c   1.000
_cell.angle_alpha   90.00
_cell.angle_beta   90.00
_cell.angle_gamma   90.00
#
_symmetry.space_group_name_H-M   'P 1'
#
loop_
_entity.id
_entity.type
_entity.pdbx_description
1 polymer ?
#
loop_
_entity_poly.entity_id
_entity_poly.type
_entity_poly.pdbx_seq_one_letter_code
_entity_poly.pdbx_strand_id
1 'polypeptide(L)'
;MLSKAHLHMKKILKIISKIYNVVLLEEVREGSKKYDFYFPTSPPICIEVNGEQHYSEKIDGFFFKKTKDLLKYKKNDEERHNFHKLGKICLLNFNTNYFPTVNDLELLFKENEMDKIIEKGNDEYNVYYQRYKRNKEQSNERKRINKEYWKNFKKKSSNFNRPK
;
A
#
# COMPACT_ATOMS: atom_id res chain seq x y z
N MET A 1 5.65 -2.50 14.81
CA MET A 1 5.49 -1.06 15.11
C MET A 1 5.91 -0.30 13.86
N LEU A 2 5.06 0.56 13.29
CA LEU A 2 5.44 1.33 12.09
C LEU A 2 6.53 2.35 12.45
N SER A 3 7.51 2.53 11.57
CA SER A 3 8.58 3.51 11.80
C SER A 3 8.02 4.93 11.82
N LYS A 4 8.71 5.86 12.49
CA LYS A 4 8.32 7.29 12.49
C LYS A 4 8.23 7.85 11.07
N ALA A 5 9.16 7.45 10.19
CA ALA A 5 9.15 7.82 8.78
C ALA A 5 7.94 7.28 8.03
N HIS A 6 7.55 6.02 8.25
CA HIS A 6 6.35 5.45 7.62
C HIS A 6 5.07 6.19 8.08
N LEU A 7 4.96 6.52 9.36
CA LEU A 7 3.84 7.33 9.88
C LEU A 7 3.82 8.75 9.32
N HIS A 8 4.99 9.37 9.16
CA HIS A 8 5.13 10.70 8.55
C HIS A 8 4.74 10.67 7.07
N MET A 9 5.31 9.73 6.31
CA MET A 9 4.99 9.52 4.89
C MET A 9 3.49 9.33 4.69
N LYS A 10 2.84 8.50 5.52
CA LYS A 10 1.38 8.33 5.49
C LYS A 10 0.61 9.65 5.65
N LYS A 11 1.06 10.56 6.52
CA LYS A 11 0.40 11.87 6.70
C LYS A 11 0.52 12.72 5.43
N ILE A 12 1.73 12.78 4.86
CA ILE A 12 1.98 13.57 3.65
C ILE A 12 1.21 13.00 2.46
N LEU A 13 1.24 11.68 2.25
CA LEU A 13 0.53 11.03 1.15
C LEU A 13 -0.99 11.15 1.27
N LYS A 14 -1.53 11.26 2.49
CA LYS A 14 -2.96 11.58 2.67
C LYS A 14 -3.31 13.01 2.25
N ILE A 15 -2.38 13.95 2.35
CA ILE A 15 -2.56 15.31 1.85
C ILE A 15 -2.54 15.29 0.33
N ILE A 16 -1.52 14.66 -0.28
CA ILE A 16 -1.41 14.45 -1.73
C ILE A 16 -2.67 13.77 -2.28
N SER A 17 -3.13 12.69 -1.64
CA SER A 17 -4.35 11.96 -2.00
C SER A 17 -5.58 12.88 -2.11
N LYS A 18 -5.69 13.89 -1.23
CA LYS A 18 -6.77 14.87 -1.29
C LYS A 18 -6.56 15.91 -2.37
N ILE A 19 -5.35 16.44 -2.52
CA ILE A 19 -5.00 17.45 -3.53
C ILE A 19 -5.34 16.93 -4.93
N TYR A 20 -4.90 15.71 -5.25
CA TYR A 20 -5.04 15.12 -6.58
C TYR A 20 -6.28 14.21 -6.74
N ASN A 21 -7.18 14.18 -5.76
CA ASN A 21 -8.36 13.31 -5.74
C ASN A 21 -8.04 11.85 -6.17
N VAL A 22 -7.05 11.25 -5.52
CA VAL A 22 -6.56 9.91 -5.82
C VAL A 22 -6.62 9.04 -4.56
N VAL A 23 -7.03 7.79 -4.69
CA VAL A 23 -7.06 6.86 -3.56
C VAL A 23 -5.65 6.47 -3.12
N LEU A 24 -5.36 6.63 -1.83
CA LEU A 24 -4.17 6.06 -1.19
C LEU A 24 -4.50 4.69 -0.60
N LEU A 25 -3.73 3.67 -1.00
CA LEU A 25 -3.74 2.35 -0.40
C LEU A 25 -2.45 2.11 0.40
N GLU A 26 -2.55 1.30 1.44
CA GLU A 26 -1.45 0.94 2.34
C GLU A 26 -1.23 -0.58 2.29
N GLU A 27 0.02 -1.01 2.39
CA GLU A 27 0.42 -2.42 2.45
C GLU A 27 -0.14 -3.29 1.31
N VAL A 28 -0.14 -2.76 0.08
CA VAL A 28 -0.72 -3.44 -1.08
C VAL A 28 0.18 -4.57 -1.55
N ARG A 29 -0.40 -5.75 -1.77
CA ARG A 29 0.27 -6.86 -2.44
C ARG A 29 -0.17 -6.97 -3.89
N GLU A 30 0.76 -6.81 -4.82
CA GLU A 30 0.58 -7.11 -6.24
C GLU A 30 1.43 -8.32 -6.63
N GLY A 31 0.78 -9.45 -6.85
CA GLY A 31 1.47 -10.72 -7.09
C GLY A 31 2.33 -11.11 -5.89
N SER A 32 3.64 -11.25 -6.11
CA SER A 32 4.63 -11.58 -5.07
C SER A 32 5.22 -10.36 -4.37
N LYS A 33 4.88 -9.14 -4.80
CA LYS A 33 5.46 -7.89 -4.30
C LYS A 33 4.51 -7.21 -3.33
N LYS A 34 5.06 -6.72 -2.23
CA LYS A 34 4.36 -5.87 -1.27
C LYS A 34 4.87 -4.45 -1.45
N TYR A 35 3.98 -3.48 -1.38
CA TYR A 35 4.31 -2.07 -1.35
C TYR A 35 3.79 -1.40 -0.09
N ASP A 36 4.54 -0.44 0.45
CA ASP A 36 4.13 0.30 1.65
C ASP A 36 2.94 1.22 1.36
N PHE A 37 3.05 2.03 0.32
CA PHE A 37 1.98 2.89 -0.17
C PHE A 37 1.79 2.76 -1.67
N TYR A 38 0.55 2.93 -2.10
CA TYR A 38 0.16 2.66 -3.48
C TYR A 38 -0.97 3.58 -3.92
N PHE A 39 -0.74 4.31 -5.01
CA PHE A 39 -1.79 5.01 -5.75
C PHE A 39 -2.18 4.15 -6.97
N PRO A 40 -3.46 3.76 -7.11
CA PRO A 40 -3.93 2.90 -8.20
C PRO A 40 -4.11 3.69 -9.50
N THR A 41 -3.10 4.47 -9.90
CA THR A 41 -3.01 5.20 -11.17
C THR A 41 -2.58 4.28 -12.32
N SER A 42 -2.40 4.83 -13.54
CA SER A 42 -1.93 4.07 -14.70
C SER A 42 -0.75 4.79 -15.36
N PRO A 43 0.50 4.30 -15.21
CA PRO A 43 0.89 3.18 -14.33
C PRO A 43 0.70 3.50 -12.84
N PRO A 44 0.66 2.49 -11.94
CA PRO A 44 0.54 2.72 -10.50
C PRO A 44 1.77 3.41 -9.92
N ILE A 45 1.57 4.35 -8.99
CA ILE A 45 2.65 4.96 -8.22
C ILE A 45 2.81 4.20 -6.90
N CYS A 46 3.94 3.53 -6.75
CA CYS A 46 4.33 2.73 -5.59
C CYS A 46 5.40 3.48 -4.80
N ILE A 47 5.24 3.54 -3.48
CA ILE A 47 6.18 4.25 -2.60
C ILE A 47 6.61 3.30 -1.47
N GLU A 48 7.92 3.15 -1.31
CA GLU A 48 8.55 2.30 -0.30
C GLU A 48 9.29 3.14 0.75
N VAL A 49 9.15 2.78 2.03
CA VAL A 49 9.94 3.35 3.12
C VAL A 49 10.96 2.31 3.58
N ASN A 50 12.12 2.35 2.95
CA ASN A 50 13.20 1.38 3.11
C ASN A 50 13.94 1.60 4.44
N GLY A 51 13.86 0.60 5.32
CA GLY A 51 14.75 0.50 6.49
C GLY A 51 16.14 -0.02 6.14
N GLU A 52 17.02 -0.05 7.15
CA GLU A 52 18.43 -0.49 7.00
C GLU A 52 18.60 -1.88 6.38
N GLN A 53 17.63 -2.78 6.62
CA GLN A 53 17.57 -4.14 6.04
C GLN A 53 17.75 -4.16 4.52
N HIS A 54 17.27 -3.13 3.80
CA HIS A 54 17.41 -3.04 2.34
C HIS A 54 18.85 -2.91 1.88
N TYR A 55 19.72 -2.38 2.73
CA TYR A 55 21.14 -2.19 2.45
C TYR A 55 22.00 -3.32 3.03
N SER A 56 21.42 -4.25 3.77
CA SER A 56 22.18 -5.37 4.35
C SER A 56 22.72 -6.30 3.27
N GLU A 57 24.00 -6.65 3.37
CA GLU A 57 24.68 -7.63 2.50
C GLU A 57 24.85 -9.00 3.17
N LYS A 58 24.56 -9.09 4.47
CA LYS A 58 24.77 -10.30 5.28
C LYS A 58 23.53 -10.63 6.09
N ILE A 59 23.43 -11.89 6.48
CA ILE A 59 22.43 -12.29 7.46
C ILE A 59 22.74 -11.63 8.81
N ASP A 60 21.72 -11.08 9.46
CA ASP A 60 21.83 -10.41 10.77
C ASP A 60 21.23 -11.26 11.90
N GLY A 61 20.68 -12.44 11.58
CA GLY A 61 20.03 -13.35 12.52
C GLY A 61 18.67 -12.88 13.07
N PHE A 62 18.39 -11.58 12.98
CA PHE A 62 17.16 -10.96 13.47
C PHE A 62 16.12 -10.84 12.36
N PHE A 63 16.45 -10.14 11.27
CA PHE A 63 15.58 -9.89 10.13
C PHE A 63 15.73 -10.99 9.07
N PHE A 64 16.98 -11.40 8.79
CA PHE A 64 17.28 -12.47 7.85
C PHE A 64 17.86 -13.67 8.59
N LYS A 65 16.99 -14.65 8.92
CA LYS A 65 17.39 -15.88 9.63
C LYS A 65 18.20 -16.84 8.75
N LYS A 66 17.99 -16.82 7.44
CA LYS A 66 18.67 -17.70 6.47
C LYS A 66 19.12 -16.90 5.26
N THR A 67 20.23 -17.33 4.64
CA THR A 67 20.74 -16.73 3.38
C THR A 67 19.69 -16.73 2.28
N LYS A 68 18.86 -17.79 2.20
CA LYS A 68 17.76 -17.89 1.22
C LYS A 68 16.75 -16.75 1.38
N ASP A 69 16.49 -16.30 2.61
CA ASP A 69 15.54 -15.22 2.89
C ASP A 69 16.10 -13.88 2.43
N LEU A 70 17.39 -13.61 2.69
CA LEU A 70 18.10 -12.44 2.19
C LEU A 70 18.14 -12.41 0.66
N LEU A 71 18.52 -13.52 0.01
CA LEU A 71 18.55 -13.62 -1.46
C LEU A 71 17.18 -13.39 -2.08
N LYS A 72 16.12 -13.96 -1.50
CA LYS A 72 14.74 -13.75 -1.95
C LYS A 72 14.34 -12.28 -1.81
N TYR A 73 14.75 -11.64 -0.72
CA TYR A 73 14.46 -10.23 -0.46
C TYR A 73 15.14 -9.32 -1.48
N LYS A 74 16.44 -9.51 -1.74
CA LYS A 74 17.18 -8.76 -2.77
C LYS A 74 16.61 -8.96 -4.17
N LYS A 75 16.27 -10.20 -4.52
CA LYS A 75 15.58 -10.49 -5.79
C LYS A 75 14.25 -9.75 -5.93
N ASN A 76 13.50 -9.60 -4.83
CA ASN A 76 12.25 -8.83 -4.86
C ASN A 76 12.50 -7.34 -5.11
N ASP A 77 13.56 -6.76 -4.52
CA ASP A 77 13.95 -5.37 -4.75
C ASP A 77 14.36 -5.13 -6.21
N GLU A 78 15.17 -6.03 -6.77
CA GLU A 78 15.56 -6.02 -8.18
C GLU A 78 14.35 -6.12 -9.11
N GLU A 79 13.42 -7.04 -8.85
CA GLU A 79 12.22 -7.20 -9.66
C GLU A 79 11.32 -5.94 -9.62
N ARG A 80 11.19 -5.27 -8.46
CA ARG A 80 10.46 -3.99 -8.37
C ARG A 80 11.13 -2.90 -9.19
N HIS A 81 12.46 -2.82 -9.12
CA HIS A 81 13.22 -1.86 -9.92
C HIS A 81 13.10 -2.14 -11.42
N ASN A 82 13.08 -3.42 -11.83
CA ASN A 82 12.85 -3.81 -13.22
C ASN A 82 11.43 -3.45 -13.69
N PHE A 83 10.39 -3.63 -12.86
CA PHE A 83 9.04 -3.18 -13.19
C PHE A 83 8.97 -1.67 -13.39
N HIS A 84 9.72 -0.91 -12.59
CA HIS A 84 9.83 0.52 -12.75
C HIS A 84 10.48 0.90 -14.08
N LYS A 85 11.64 0.31 -14.41
CA LYS A 85 12.32 0.54 -15.71
C LYS A 85 11.45 0.20 -16.92
N LEU A 86 10.59 -0.81 -16.79
CA LEU A 86 9.66 -1.24 -17.83
C LEU A 86 8.39 -0.38 -17.92
N GLY A 87 8.25 0.66 -17.09
CA GLY A 87 7.06 1.52 -17.06
C GLY A 87 5.80 0.83 -16.52
N LYS A 88 5.94 -0.35 -15.89
CA LYS A 88 4.80 -1.08 -15.30
C LYS A 88 4.32 -0.44 -13.99
N ILE A 89 5.23 0.22 -13.29
CA ILE A 89 4.99 1.00 -12.08
C ILE A 89 5.88 2.25 -12.07
N CYS A 90 5.47 3.28 -11.35
CA CYS A 90 6.32 4.38 -10.90
C CYS A 90 6.78 4.06 -9.48
N LEU A 91 8.09 3.90 -9.23
CA LEU A 91 8.59 3.48 -7.92
C LEU A 91 9.41 4.60 -7.27
N LEU A 92 9.01 5.03 -6.08
CA LEU A 92 9.79 5.94 -5.24
C LEU A 92 10.24 5.23 -3.97
N ASN A 93 11.53 5.37 -3.65
CA ASN A 93 12.14 4.76 -2.47
C ASN A 93 12.60 5.86 -1.52
N PHE A 94 12.17 5.79 -0.26
CA PHE A 94 12.59 6.71 0.80
C PHE A 94 13.27 5.95 1.90
N ASN A 95 14.37 6.49 2.42
CA ASN A 95 15.04 5.91 3.59
C ASN A 95 14.27 6.30 4.87
N THR A 96 14.29 5.44 5.90
CA THR A 96 13.69 5.73 7.22
C THR A 96 14.25 6.96 7.93
N ASN A 97 15.38 7.49 7.48
CA ASN A 97 15.98 8.72 8.03
C ASN A 97 15.52 9.99 7.31
N TYR A 98 14.71 9.87 6.25
CA TYR A 98 14.23 11.00 5.46
C TYR A 98 12.75 11.28 5.72
N PHE A 99 12.41 12.56 5.90
CA PHE A 99 11.07 13.03 6.27
C PHE A 99 10.62 14.11 5.27
N PRO A 100 10.10 13.73 4.08
CA PRO A 100 9.74 14.70 3.06
C PRO A 100 8.57 15.57 3.51
N THR A 101 8.54 16.80 3.02
CA THR A 101 7.36 17.66 3.03
C THR A 101 6.45 17.32 1.85
N VAL A 102 5.27 17.96 1.79
CA VAL A 102 4.38 17.87 0.62
C VAL A 102 5.10 18.39 -0.63
N ASN A 103 5.75 19.55 -0.53
CA ASN A 103 6.45 20.18 -1.66
C ASN A 103 7.60 19.31 -2.18
N ASP A 104 8.33 18.62 -1.30
CA ASP A 104 9.39 17.71 -1.72
C ASP A 104 8.84 16.56 -2.57
N LEU A 105 7.69 16.00 -2.20
CA LEU A 105 7.03 14.95 -2.99
C LEU A 105 6.48 15.49 -4.31
N GLU A 106 5.89 16.69 -4.32
CA GLU A 106 5.40 17.28 -5.57
C GLU A 106 6.53 17.61 -6.54
N LEU A 107 7.68 18.07 -6.03
CA LEU A 107 8.88 18.27 -6.83
C LEU A 107 9.37 16.94 -7.42
N LEU A 108 9.48 15.90 -6.59
CA LEU A 108 9.86 14.56 -7.07
C LEU A 108 8.88 14.02 -8.11
N PHE A 109 7.58 14.26 -7.95
CA PHE A 109 6.60 13.85 -8.95
C PHE A 109 6.83 14.57 -10.28
N LYS A 110 7.13 15.86 -10.29
CA LYS A 110 7.44 16.60 -11.51
C LYS A 110 8.74 16.12 -12.16
N GLU A 111 9.80 15.96 -11.37
CA GLU A 111 11.10 15.50 -11.85
C GLU A 111 11.04 14.10 -12.51
N ASN A 112 10.11 13.26 -12.05
CA ASN A 112 9.90 11.91 -12.57
C ASN A 112 8.68 11.80 -13.50
N GLU A 113 8.12 12.93 -13.96
CA GLU A 113 6.91 13.00 -14.81
C GLU A 113 5.69 12.22 -14.27
N MET A 114 5.63 12.02 -12.95
CA MET A 114 4.52 11.37 -12.25
C MET A 114 3.35 12.33 -12.00
N ASP A 115 3.57 13.63 -12.10
CA ASP A 115 2.55 14.67 -12.04
C ASP A 115 1.44 14.44 -13.09
N LYS A 116 1.84 14.19 -14.35
CA LYS A 116 0.93 13.86 -15.47
C LYS A 116 0.07 12.63 -15.21
N ILE A 117 0.53 11.74 -14.33
CA ILE A 117 -0.16 10.50 -13.96
C ILE A 117 -1.11 10.77 -12.80
N ILE A 118 -0.63 11.43 -11.75
CA ILE A 118 -1.40 11.62 -10.51
C ILE A 118 -2.50 12.68 -10.66
N GLU A 119 -2.31 13.69 -11.51
CA GLU A 119 -3.31 14.73 -11.83
C GLU A 119 -4.59 14.17 -12.47
N LYS A 120 -4.51 12.99 -13.11
CA LYS A 120 -5.69 12.29 -13.62
C LYS A 120 -6.63 11.84 -12.50
N GLY A 121 -6.13 11.77 -11.26
CA GLY A 121 -6.88 11.35 -10.09
C GLY A 121 -7.41 9.93 -10.20
N ASN A 122 -8.56 9.70 -9.58
CA ASN A 122 -9.29 8.44 -9.66
C ASN A 122 -9.98 8.28 -11.03
N ASP A 123 -9.36 7.51 -11.92
CA ASP A 123 -9.90 7.22 -13.26
C ASP A 123 -10.76 5.95 -13.28
N GLU A 124 -12.05 6.11 -13.65
CA GLU A 124 -13.01 5.01 -13.77
C GLU A 124 -12.71 4.04 -14.92
N TYR A 125 -11.86 4.39 -15.88
CA TYR A 125 -11.44 3.47 -16.94
C TYR A 125 -10.13 2.75 -16.61
N ASN A 126 -9.43 3.19 -15.56
CA ASN A 126 -8.20 2.57 -15.12
C ASN A 126 -8.45 1.22 -14.40
N VAL A 127 -7.84 0.17 -14.93
CA VAL A 127 -7.94 -1.20 -14.43
C VAL A 127 -7.51 -1.32 -12.95
N TYR A 128 -6.49 -0.59 -12.52
CA TYR A 128 -6.01 -0.62 -11.13
C TYR A 128 -7.03 -0.02 -10.17
N TYR A 129 -7.64 1.11 -10.55
CA TYR A 129 -8.68 1.75 -9.77
C TYR A 129 -9.97 0.92 -9.72
N GLN A 130 -10.38 0.34 -10.86
CA GLN A 130 -11.53 -0.57 -10.92
C GLN A 130 -11.33 -1.81 -10.03
N ARG A 131 -10.12 -2.36 -10.03
CA ARG A 131 -9.77 -3.48 -9.13
C ARG A 131 -9.93 -3.10 -7.67
N TYR A 132 -9.48 -1.91 -7.28
CA TYR A 132 -9.68 -1.38 -5.93
C TYR A 132 -11.17 -1.28 -5.59
N LYS A 133 -11.99 -0.64 -6.44
CA LYS A 133 -13.44 -0.46 -6.21
C LYS A 133 -14.13 -1.79 -5.98
N ARG A 134 -13.93 -2.76 -6.88
CA ARG A 134 -14.49 -4.11 -6.76
C ARG A 134 -14.09 -4.80 -5.46
N ASN A 135 -12.81 -4.73 -5.08
CA ASN A 135 -12.32 -5.35 -3.84
C ASN A 135 -12.94 -4.71 -2.59
N LYS A 136 -13.11 -3.38 -2.62
CA LYS A 136 -13.75 -2.62 -1.53
C LYS A 136 -15.23 -2.95 -1.40
N GLU A 137 -15.95 -3.05 -2.50
CA GLU A 137 -17.36 -3.47 -2.53
C GLU A 137 -17.53 -4.87 -1.96
N GLN A 138 -16.72 -5.84 -2.41
CA GLN A 138 -16.74 -7.20 -1.87
C GLN A 138 -16.41 -7.25 -0.37
N SER A 139 -15.44 -6.46 0.08
CA SER A 139 -15.09 -6.37 1.51
C SER A 139 -16.25 -5.82 2.34
N ASN A 140 -16.90 -4.75 1.85
CA ASN A 140 -18.04 -4.15 2.52
C ASN A 140 -19.24 -5.10 2.58
N GLU A 141 -19.50 -5.84 1.51
CA GLU A 141 -20.58 -6.82 1.46
C GLU A 141 -20.35 -7.95 2.47
N ARG A 142 -19.13 -8.50 2.53
CA ARG A 142 -18.77 -9.50 3.54
C ARG A 142 -18.96 -8.99 4.97
N LYS A 143 -18.57 -7.74 5.25
CA LYS A 143 -18.79 -7.10 6.55
C LYS A 143 -20.28 -6.96 6.87
N ARG A 144 -21.11 -6.61 5.88
CA ARG A 144 -22.56 -6.49 6.01
C ARG A 144 -23.19 -7.83 6.37
N ILE A 145 -22.89 -8.88 5.60
CA ILE A 145 -23.35 -10.26 5.84
C ILE A 145 -22.95 -10.73 7.24
N ASN A 146 -21.68 -10.56 7.62
CA ASN A 146 -21.19 -10.95 8.94
C ASN A 146 -21.93 -10.20 10.07
N LYS A 147 -22.16 -8.89 9.93
CA LYS A 147 -22.89 -8.10 10.91
C LYS A 147 -24.33 -8.59 11.08
N GLU A 148 -24.98 -8.96 9.98
CA GLU A 148 -26.33 -9.52 10.00
C GLU A 148 -26.38 -10.91 10.64
N TYR A 149 -25.43 -11.79 10.27
CA TYR A 149 -25.27 -13.10 10.89
C TYR A 149 -25.10 -12.99 12.41
N TRP A 150 -24.21 -12.12 12.88
CA TRP A 150 -23.99 -11.90 14.32
C TRP A 150 -25.22 -11.33 15.04
N LYS A 151 -25.97 -10.43 14.39
CA LYS A 151 -27.26 -9.94 14.94
C LYS A 151 -28.26 -11.09 15.10
N ASN A 152 -28.39 -11.95 14.09
CA ASN A 152 -29.32 -13.07 14.12
C ASN A 152 -28.90 -14.14 15.14
N PHE A 153 -27.60 -14.42 15.25
CA PHE A 153 -27.05 -15.30 16.28
C PHE A 153 -27.37 -14.79 17.69
N LYS A 154 -27.11 -13.50 17.98
CA LYS A 154 -27.42 -12.89 19.28
C LYS A 154 -28.92 -12.95 19.63
N LYS A 155 -29.80 -12.73 18.65
CA LYS A 155 -31.26 -12.85 18.84
C LYS A 155 -31.69 -14.28 19.18
N LYS A 156 -31.09 -15.29 18.52
CA LYS A 156 -31.37 -16.70 18.79
C LYS A 156 -30.86 -17.13 20.17
N SER A 157 -29.66 -16.69 20.56
CA SER A 157 -29.12 -16.99 21.89
C SER A 157 -29.88 -16.29 23.03
N SER A 158 -30.40 -15.08 22.82
CA SER A 158 -31.23 -14.39 23.82
C SER A 158 -32.60 -15.04 24.01
N ASN A 159 -33.17 -15.65 22.97
CA ASN A 159 -34.43 -16.39 23.07
C ASN A 159 -34.27 -17.75 23.77
N PHE A 160 -33.06 -18.30 23.84
CA PHE A 160 -32.77 -19.52 24.59
C PHE A 160 -32.67 -19.30 26.12
N ASN A 161 -32.36 -18.08 26.57
CA ASN A 161 -32.18 -17.73 27.99
C ASN A 161 -33.41 -17.06 28.63
N ARG A 162 -34.59 -17.12 28.02
CA ARG A 162 -35.82 -16.68 28.70
C ARG A 162 -36.33 -17.81 29.59
N PRO A 163 -36.39 -17.65 30.93
CA PRO A 163 -37.12 -18.57 31.78
C PRO A 163 -38.60 -18.56 31.35
N LYS A 164 -39.22 -19.74 31.31
CA LYS A 164 -40.68 -19.87 31.15
C LYS A 164 -41.41 -19.32 32.35
#